data_AF-A0A9D6KZN0-F1
#
_entry.id   AF-A0A9D6KZN0-F1
#
_cell.length_a   1.000
_cell.length_b   1.000
_cell.length_c   1.000
_cell.angle_alpha   90.00
_cell.angle_beta   90.00
_cell.angle_gamma   90.00
#
_symmetry.space_group_name_H-M   'P 1'
#
loop_
_entity.id
_entity.type
_entity.pdbx_description
1 polymer ?
#
loop_
_entity_poly.entity_id
_entity_poly.type
_entity_poly.pdbx_seq_one_letter_code
_entity_poly.pdbx_strand_id
1 'polypeptide(L)'
;MRCALLAVTLAGLPALALAQTQTTPSPAHSSATPPADAQASGADTLAGEGLTTGPLASAPEAAASAATEPQANTPTPAVSAPAGVAAPGINLSANGASQQEAPPAHAAATTPPASVAAPGVNANRGAAHPTPARAATEPANELERAFINAARQASARVAFRHTFLESQVALATVSADANAAPREIRLGPGGEACLIFTSDARATQIMGPNAPRQLMTGRQALERIRGAPLVIININMDPYLTLDTAGIEAFLAADSAPPATHSAGPSQ
;
A
#
# COMPACT_ATOMS: atom_id res chain seq x y z
N MET A 1 10.48 -36.57 0.37
CA MET A 1 11.78 -36.68 1.08
C MET A 1 12.91 -36.70 0.07
N ARG A 2 13.66 -35.59 -0.05
CA ARG A 2 15.08 -35.53 -0.45
C ARG A 2 15.55 -34.09 -0.28
N CYS A 3 16.35 -33.90 0.77
CA CYS A 3 16.98 -32.65 1.15
C CYS A 3 18.07 -32.28 0.14
N ALA A 4 18.09 -31.03 -0.31
CA ALA A 4 19.26 -30.44 -0.94
C ALA A 4 19.82 -29.39 0.04
N LEU A 5 20.90 -29.78 0.70
CA LEU A 5 21.70 -28.99 1.61
C LEU A 5 22.59 -28.06 0.77
N LEU A 6 22.29 -26.76 0.72
CA LEU A 6 23.18 -25.79 0.11
C LEU A 6 24.10 -25.22 1.20
N ALA A 7 25.35 -25.65 1.20
CA ALA A 7 26.40 -25.08 2.03
C ALA A 7 26.88 -23.77 1.39
N VAL A 8 26.62 -22.63 2.04
CA VAL A 8 27.26 -21.36 1.71
C VAL A 8 28.51 -21.22 2.56
N THR A 9 29.66 -21.28 1.89
CA THR A 9 30.99 -21.06 2.44
C THR A 9 31.12 -19.61 2.88
N LEU A 10 31.23 -19.41 4.20
CA LEU A 10 31.59 -18.13 4.82
C LEU A 10 33.11 -17.95 4.70
N ALA A 11 33.58 -17.27 3.65
CA ALA A 11 34.97 -16.84 3.52
C ALA A 11 35.11 -15.39 4.00
N GLY A 12 36.06 -15.17 4.90
CA GLY A 12 36.20 -13.97 5.70
C GLY A 12 36.56 -12.70 4.95
N LEU A 13 36.21 -11.59 5.58
CA LEU A 13 36.83 -10.28 5.34
C LEU A 13 37.43 -9.77 6.65
N PRO A 14 38.65 -9.20 6.59
CA PRO A 14 39.39 -8.81 7.77
C PRO A 14 38.85 -7.53 8.40
N ALA A 15 38.91 -7.49 9.72
CA ALA A 15 38.83 -6.26 10.50
C ALA A 15 39.99 -5.34 10.10
N LEU A 16 39.68 -4.12 9.67
CA LEU A 16 40.66 -3.05 9.55
C LEU A 16 40.13 -1.77 10.19
N ALA A 17 41.03 -1.20 10.97
CA ALA A 17 40.79 -0.23 12.01
C ALA A 17 40.75 1.21 11.49
N LEU A 18 40.15 2.08 12.31
CA LEU A 18 40.57 3.44 12.63
C LEU A 18 40.94 4.40 11.48
N ALA A 19 40.02 5.33 11.20
CA ALA A 19 40.37 6.75 11.05
C ALA A 19 39.16 7.62 11.38
N GLN A 20 39.05 8.04 12.66
CA GLN A 20 38.22 9.17 13.03
C GLN A 20 38.94 10.46 12.63
N THR A 21 38.47 11.14 11.59
CA THR A 21 38.84 12.53 11.32
C THR A 21 37.71 13.42 11.83
N GLN A 22 37.89 13.89 13.07
CA GLN A 22 37.14 15.02 13.60
C GLN A 22 37.46 16.25 12.75
N THR A 23 36.49 16.73 11.97
CA THR A 23 36.53 18.08 11.41
C THR A 23 35.76 18.99 12.36
N THR A 24 36.51 19.92 12.92
CA THR A 24 36.11 21.00 13.83
C THR A 24 35.01 21.90 13.26
N PRO A 25 34.06 22.37 14.10
CA PRO A 25 33.19 23.50 13.74
C PRO A 25 33.95 24.83 13.86
N SER A 26 33.78 25.71 12.88
CA SER A 26 34.26 27.10 12.92
C SER A 26 33.11 28.07 12.59
N PRO A 27 33.14 29.32 13.10
CA PRO A 27 31.97 29.99 13.67
C PRO A 27 31.33 31.08 12.79
N ALA A 28 30.20 31.57 13.29
CA ALA A 28 29.66 32.94 13.14
C ALA A 28 29.05 33.36 11.79
N HIS A 29 27.72 33.30 11.73
CA HIS A 29 26.91 34.32 11.05
C HIS A 29 25.93 34.87 12.10
N SER A 30 26.28 36.00 12.71
CA SER A 30 25.76 37.33 12.35
C SER A 30 24.25 37.43 12.54
N SER A 31 23.91 37.97 13.69
CA SER A 31 22.62 38.57 14.04
C SER A 31 22.21 39.60 12.97
N ALA A 32 21.06 39.37 12.33
CA ALA A 32 20.37 40.40 11.57
C ALA A 32 18.96 40.55 12.17
N THR A 33 18.84 41.53 13.06
CA THR A 33 17.60 42.07 13.58
C THR A 33 16.92 42.90 12.48
N PRO A 34 15.71 42.60 12.02
CA PRO A 34 14.90 43.58 11.29
C PRO A 34 14.17 44.49 12.30
N PRO A 35 14.08 45.80 12.01
CA PRO A 35 13.42 46.77 12.89
C PRO A 35 11.91 46.60 12.87
N ALA A 36 11.32 46.75 14.04
CA ALA A 36 9.94 47.18 14.19
C ALA A 36 9.89 48.70 14.00
N ASP A 37 9.11 49.18 13.02
CA ASP A 37 8.23 50.34 13.16
C ASP A 37 7.32 50.52 11.94
N ALA A 38 6.25 51.28 12.15
CA ALA A 38 5.42 52.04 11.20
C ALA A 38 4.20 51.37 10.54
N GLN A 39 3.06 51.66 11.18
CA GLN A 39 1.74 51.90 10.59
C GLN A 39 1.74 52.78 9.32
N ALA A 40 0.85 52.49 8.38
CA ALA A 40 -0.12 53.39 7.70
C ALA A 40 -0.85 52.57 6.62
N SER A 41 -2.18 52.42 6.63
CA SER A 41 -3.22 53.38 6.22
C SER A 41 -3.20 53.72 4.72
N GLY A 42 -4.34 53.47 4.05
CA GLY A 42 -4.63 53.79 2.64
C GLY A 42 -5.13 52.54 1.89
N ALA A 43 -6.42 52.26 1.77
CA ALA A 43 -7.44 52.96 0.98
C ALA A 43 -7.18 52.96 -0.54
N ASP A 44 -8.16 52.37 -1.23
CA ASP A 44 -8.74 52.82 -2.49
C ASP A 44 -8.13 52.41 -3.86
N THR A 45 -9.07 52.11 -4.76
CA THR A 45 -9.09 52.42 -6.20
C THR A 45 -8.60 51.40 -7.25
N LEU A 46 -9.63 50.99 -8.03
CA LEU A 46 -9.77 50.79 -9.49
C LEU A 46 -8.97 49.74 -10.29
N ALA A 47 -9.76 48.87 -10.93
CA ALA A 47 -9.97 48.72 -12.39
C ALA A 47 -8.79 48.87 -13.38
N GLY A 48 -8.72 47.89 -14.30
CA GLY A 48 -7.96 47.93 -15.56
C GLY A 48 -7.69 46.49 -16.01
N GLU A 49 -8.59 45.87 -16.79
CA GLU A 49 -8.55 45.85 -18.26
C GLU A 49 -7.17 45.49 -18.83
N GLY A 50 -7.09 44.30 -19.43
CA GLY A 50 -5.89 43.77 -20.05
C GLY A 50 -6.21 42.59 -20.96
N LEU A 51 -7.01 42.86 -22.00
CA LEU A 51 -7.14 42.03 -23.19
C LEU A 51 -5.75 41.82 -23.81
N THR A 52 -5.30 40.58 -23.96
CA THR A 52 -4.32 40.25 -24.99
C THR A 52 -4.81 39.09 -25.83
N THR A 53 -5.32 39.45 -26.99
CA THR A 53 -5.63 38.58 -28.12
C THR A 53 -4.33 38.40 -28.90
N GLY A 54 -3.91 37.16 -29.13
CA GLY A 54 -2.73 36.82 -29.95
C GLY A 54 -3.05 35.69 -30.93
N PRO A 55 -2.46 35.70 -32.14
CA PRO A 55 -3.21 35.41 -33.36
C PRO A 55 -3.11 33.97 -33.89
N LEU A 56 -4.06 33.67 -34.77
CA LEU A 56 -4.12 32.53 -35.68
C LEU A 56 -2.80 32.32 -36.44
N ALA A 57 -2.35 31.07 -36.52
CA ALA A 57 -1.48 30.61 -37.60
C ALA A 57 -2.11 29.35 -38.22
N SER A 58 -2.41 29.50 -39.51
CA SER A 58 -3.05 28.53 -40.39
C SER A 58 -2.22 27.28 -40.65
N ALA A 59 -2.95 26.24 -41.06
CA ALA A 59 -2.51 24.93 -41.56
C ALA A 59 -1.44 24.98 -42.68
N PRO A 60 -0.90 23.81 -43.05
CA PRO A 60 -1.43 23.24 -44.29
C PRO A 60 -1.77 21.75 -44.24
N GLU A 61 -2.78 21.49 -45.07
CA GLU A 61 -3.37 20.28 -45.60
C GLU A 61 -2.34 19.39 -46.34
N ALA A 62 -2.40 18.07 -46.13
CA ALA A 62 -1.88 17.09 -47.07
C ALA A 62 -2.78 15.84 -47.05
N ALA A 63 -3.29 15.52 -48.22
CA ALA A 63 -4.36 14.57 -48.47
C ALA A 63 -3.87 13.13 -48.70
N ALA A 64 -4.84 12.22 -48.55
CA ALA A 64 -5.06 10.99 -49.32
C ALA A 64 -4.13 9.78 -49.10
N SER A 65 -4.70 8.69 -48.60
CA SER A 65 -5.12 7.58 -49.48
C SER A 65 -5.93 6.52 -48.74
N ALA A 66 -6.98 6.07 -49.41
CA ALA A 66 -7.90 5.02 -49.02
C ALA A 66 -7.28 3.63 -49.20
N ALA A 67 -7.65 2.69 -48.32
CA ALA A 67 -7.66 1.27 -48.63
C ALA A 67 -8.82 0.61 -47.89
N THR A 68 -9.83 0.25 -48.68
CA THR A 68 -10.98 -0.60 -48.32
C THR A 68 -10.53 -2.06 -48.40
N GLU A 69 -10.71 -2.85 -47.34
CA GLU A 69 -10.63 -4.31 -47.40
C GLU A 69 -11.74 -4.98 -46.53
N PRO A 70 -12.14 -6.22 -46.86
CA PRO A 70 -13.52 -6.68 -46.75
C PRO A 70 -13.85 -7.38 -45.43
N GLN A 71 -15.12 -7.25 -45.04
CA GLN A 71 -15.76 -8.04 -43.98
C GLN A 71 -15.76 -9.53 -44.33
N ALA A 72 -15.07 -10.34 -43.52
CA ALA A 72 -15.26 -11.77 -43.44
C ALA A 72 -16.02 -12.11 -42.14
N ASN A 73 -17.31 -12.40 -42.28
CA ASN A 73 -18.14 -13.02 -41.24
C ASN A 73 -17.55 -14.39 -40.87
N THR A 74 -17.26 -14.61 -39.59
CA THR A 74 -17.06 -15.95 -39.03
C THR A 74 -18.06 -16.21 -37.89
N PRO A 75 -18.65 -17.42 -37.82
CA PRO A 75 -19.63 -17.78 -36.81
C PRO A 75 -18.98 -18.02 -35.44
N THR A 76 -19.58 -17.44 -34.41
CA THR A 76 -19.21 -17.54 -32.99
C THR A 76 -19.55 -18.93 -32.43
N PRO A 77 -18.60 -19.66 -31.82
CA PRO A 77 -18.95 -20.76 -30.91
C PRO A 77 -19.29 -20.19 -29.53
N ALA A 78 -20.49 -20.50 -29.03
CA ALA A 78 -20.90 -20.23 -27.66
C ALA A 78 -20.06 -21.08 -26.70
N VAL A 79 -19.24 -20.42 -25.88
CA VAL A 79 -18.53 -21.07 -24.76
C VAL A 79 -19.12 -20.57 -23.46
N SER A 80 -19.78 -21.50 -22.76
CA SER A 80 -20.27 -21.36 -21.40
C SER A 80 -19.13 -20.97 -20.44
N ALA A 81 -19.35 -19.93 -19.65
CA ALA A 81 -18.45 -19.50 -18.59
C ALA A 81 -18.46 -20.51 -17.42
N PRO A 82 -17.30 -20.97 -16.92
CA PRO A 82 -17.23 -21.70 -15.66
C PRO A 82 -17.36 -20.74 -14.46
N ALA A 83 -18.05 -21.22 -13.44
CA ALA A 83 -18.30 -20.53 -12.18
C ALA A 83 -17.01 -20.20 -11.40
N GLY A 84 -17.09 -19.14 -10.61
CA GLY A 84 -16.00 -18.44 -9.96
C GLY A 84 -15.05 -19.32 -9.14
N VAL A 85 -13.77 -19.19 -9.44
CA VAL A 85 -12.68 -19.60 -8.57
C VAL A 85 -12.30 -18.40 -7.70
N ALA A 86 -12.56 -18.50 -6.40
CA ALA A 86 -12.12 -17.51 -5.42
C ALA A 86 -10.59 -17.51 -5.35
N ALA A 87 -9.95 -16.39 -5.68
CA ALA A 87 -8.50 -16.24 -5.60
C ALA A 87 -8.02 -16.26 -4.13
N PRO A 88 -7.10 -17.18 -3.76
CA PRO A 88 -6.51 -17.19 -2.42
C PRO A 88 -5.49 -16.04 -2.26
N GLY A 89 -5.39 -15.45 -1.05
CA GLY A 89 -4.21 -14.66 -0.64
C GLY A 89 -4.42 -13.19 -0.24
N ILE A 90 -5.61 -12.60 -0.42
CA ILE A 90 -5.83 -11.19 -0.01
C ILE A 90 -6.55 -11.13 1.33
N ASN A 91 -5.81 -10.90 2.41
CA ASN A 91 -6.38 -10.71 3.74
C ASN A 91 -6.48 -9.21 4.08
N LEU A 92 -7.62 -8.58 3.76
CA LEU A 92 -7.97 -7.26 4.32
C LEU A 92 -8.55 -7.49 5.71
N SER A 93 -7.75 -7.23 6.74
CA SER A 93 -8.25 -7.22 8.11
C SER A 93 -8.91 -5.87 8.40
N ALA A 94 -10.21 -5.78 8.15
CA ALA A 94 -11.03 -4.77 8.80
C ALA A 94 -11.24 -5.23 10.24
N ASN A 95 -10.82 -4.45 11.24
CA ASN A 95 -11.05 -4.75 12.64
C ASN A 95 -12.55 -4.50 12.96
N GLY A 96 -13.43 -5.33 12.40
CA GLY A 96 -14.85 -5.40 12.68
C GLY A 96 -15.15 -6.75 13.32
N ALA A 97 -15.55 -6.73 14.59
CA ALA A 97 -15.87 -7.90 15.39
C ALA A 97 -16.88 -8.83 14.70
N SER A 98 -16.42 -9.97 14.21
CA SER A 98 -17.29 -11.11 13.92
C SER A 98 -17.25 -12.05 15.10
N GLN A 99 -18.36 -12.05 15.83
CA GLN A 99 -18.63 -12.94 16.96
C GLN A 99 -18.38 -14.40 16.57
N GLN A 100 -17.62 -15.08 17.42
CA GLN A 100 -17.42 -16.51 17.37
C GLN A 100 -18.75 -17.17 17.78
N GLU A 101 -19.51 -17.61 16.78
CA GLU A 101 -20.76 -18.35 16.96
C GLU A 101 -20.46 -19.69 17.64
N ALA A 102 -21.10 -19.92 18.79
CA ALA A 102 -20.94 -21.09 19.62
C ALA A 102 -21.58 -22.33 18.96
N PRO A 103 -20.94 -23.51 18.99
CA PRO A 103 -21.58 -24.74 18.54
C PRO A 103 -22.67 -25.21 19.53
N PRO A 104 -23.77 -25.82 19.04
CA PRO A 104 -24.81 -26.38 19.90
C PRO A 104 -24.32 -27.65 20.60
N ALA A 105 -24.63 -27.74 21.89
CA ALA A 105 -24.40 -28.91 22.73
C ALA A 105 -25.46 -29.99 22.44
N HIS A 106 -25.01 -31.19 22.08
CA HIS A 106 -25.79 -32.41 22.26
C HIS A 106 -25.42 -33.08 23.58
N ALA A 107 -26.46 -33.45 24.33
CA ALA A 107 -26.43 -34.03 25.66
C ALA A 107 -25.81 -35.45 25.67
N ALA A 108 -25.03 -35.75 26.71
CA ALA A 108 -24.93 -37.08 27.28
C ALA A 108 -24.58 -36.95 28.78
N ALA A 109 -25.45 -37.51 29.62
CA ALA A 109 -25.27 -37.58 31.06
C ALA A 109 -24.22 -38.64 31.42
N THR A 110 -23.28 -38.32 32.31
CA THR A 110 -22.57 -39.34 33.09
C THR A 110 -22.10 -38.75 34.44
N THR A 111 -22.20 -39.61 35.44
CA THR A 111 -22.16 -39.49 36.91
C THR A 111 -20.88 -38.88 37.50
N PRO A 112 -20.94 -38.15 38.65
CA PRO A 112 -19.75 -37.56 39.29
C PRO A 112 -19.04 -38.53 40.24
N PRO A 113 -17.69 -38.54 40.28
CA PRO A 113 -16.94 -38.92 41.47
C PRO A 113 -16.56 -37.70 42.30
N ALA A 114 -16.78 -37.80 43.61
CA ALA A 114 -16.33 -36.84 44.61
C ALA A 114 -14.80 -36.69 44.56
N SER A 115 -14.32 -35.46 44.35
CA SER A 115 -12.91 -35.11 44.50
C SER A 115 -12.73 -34.03 45.56
N VAL A 116 -11.74 -34.30 46.39
CA VAL A 116 -11.29 -33.57 47.57
C VAL A 116 -10.90 -32.14 47.20
N ALA A 117 -11.41 -31.16 47.97
CA ALA A 117 -11.06 -29.76 47.85
C ALA A 117 -9.59 -29.51 48.25
N ALA A 118 -8.78 -29.06 47.30
CA ALA A 118 -7.48 -28.47 47.57
C ALA A 118 -7.63 -26.93 47.68
N PRO A 119 -7.09 -26.29 48.74
CA PRO A 119 -7.11 -24.84 48.87
C PRO A 119 -5.93 -24.21 48.11
N GLY A 120 -6.25 -23.22 47.26
CA GLY A 120 -5.28 -22.22 46.79
C GLY A 120 -4.78 -22.41 45.36
N VAL A 121 -5.63 -22.11 44.37
CA VAL A 121 -5.14 -21.71 43.05
C VAL A 121 -5.48 -20.24 42.88
N ASN A 122 -4.44 -19.42 43.03
CA ASN A 122 -4.50 -17.98 42.89
C ASN A 122 -5.00 -17.66 41.47
N ALA A 123 -6.12 -16.96 41.36
CA ALA A 123 -6.67 -16.52 40.10
C ALA A 123 -5.68 -15.56 39.44
N ASN A 124 -4.82 -16.08 38.57
CA ASN A 124 -3.99 -15.29 37.68
C ASN A 124 -4.92 -14.62 36.66
N ARG A 125 -5.57 -13.52 37.08
CA ARG A 125 -6.19 -12.56 36.17
C ARG A 125 -5.04 -11.95 35.38
N GLY A 126 -4.69 -12.60 34.27
CA GLY A 126 -3.78 -12.04 33.29
C GLY A 126 -4.26 -10.64 32.98
N ALA A 127 -3.47 -9.64 33.34
CA ALA A 127 -3.70 -8.27 32.94
C ALA A 127 -3.74 -8.28 31.41
N ALA A 128 -4.93 -8.10 30.84
CA ALA A 128 -5.07 -7.89 29.42
C ALA A 128 -4.29 -6.62 29.10
N HIS A 129 -3.11 -6.77 28.50
CA HIS A 129 -2.36 -5.63 28.00
C HIS A 129 -3.27 -4.92 26.99
N PRO A 130 -3.57 -3.63 27.20
CA PRO A 130 -4.38 -2.89 26.25
C PRO A 130 -3.64 -2.89 24.90
N THR A 131 -4.22 -3.53 23.90
CA THR A 131 -3.71 -3.45 22.52
C THR A 131 -3.67 -1.98 22.14
N PRO A 132 -2.52 -1.42 21.72
CA PRO A 132 -2.45 -0.02 21.33
C PRO A 132 -3.46 0.24 20.21
N ALA A 133 -4.31 1.24 20.41
CA ALA A 133 -5.32 1.64 19.43
C ALA A 133 -4.60 2.10 18.15
N ARG A 134 -4.96 1.52 17.00
CA ARG A 134 -4.45 1.94 15.70
C ARG A 134 -5.08 3.27 15.30
N ALA A 135 -4.31 4.10 14.60
CA ALA A 135 -4.84 5.36 14.08
C ALA A 135 -5.87 5.07 12.97
N ALA A 136 -7.09 5.58 13.14
CA ALA A 136 -8.10 5.55 12.10
C ALA A 136 -7.66 6.45 10.93
N THR A 137 -7.84 5.97 9.70
CA THR A 137 -7.45 6.71 8.50
C THR A 137 -8.60 7.60 8.03
N GLU A 138 -8.49 8.92 8.20
CA GLU A 138 -9.32 9.86 7.45
C GLU A 138 -8.74 9.97 6.01
N PRO A 139 -9.50 9.63 4.95
CA PRO A 139 -8.96 9.52 3.61
C PRO A 139 -8.58 10.88 3.03
N ALA A 140 -7.28 11.07 2.79
CA ALA A 140 -6.74 12.32 2.23
C ALA A 140 -6.73 12.35 0.69
N ASN A 141 -6.78 11.19 0.04
CA ASN A 141 -6.72 11.07 -1.42
C ASN A 141 -7.65 9.96 -1.95
N GLU A 142 -7.74 9.85 -3.28
CA GLU A 142 -8.58 8.86 -3.96
C GLU A 142 -8.18 7.41 -3.61
N LEU A 143 -6.87 7.13 -3.58
CA LEU A 143 -6.36 5.81 -3.22
C LEU A 143 -6.78 5.37 -1.81
N GLU A 144 -6.66 6.26 -0.82
CA GLU A 144 -7.06 6.00 0.57
C GLU A 144 -8.58 5.75 0.67
N ARG A 145 -9.38 6.49 -0.10
CA ARG A 145 -10.82 6.29 -0.17
C ARG A 145 -11.18 4.93 -0.81
N ALA A 146 -10.54 4.59 -1.92
CA ALA A 146 -10.69 3.29 -2.57
C ALA A 146 -10.28 2.16 -1.63
N PHE A 147 -9.22 2.35 -0.84
CA PHE A 147 -8.74 1.37 0.13
C PHE A 147 -9.75 1.12 1.27
N ILE A 148 -10.29 2.19 1.86
CA ILE A 148 -11.35 2.08 2.89
C ILE A 148 -12.60 1.39 2.31
N ASN A 149 -12.99 1.73 1.08
CA ASN A 149 -14.13 1.08 0.41
C ASN A 149 -13.88 -0.42 0.19
N ALA A 150 -12.69 -0.81 -0.30
CA ALA A 150 -12.30 -2.20 -0.52
C ALA A 150 -12.20 -3.02 0.78
N ALA A 151 -11.85 -2.39 1.90
CA ALA A 151 -11.86 -3.01 3.22
C ALA A 151 -13.28 -3.36 3.69
N ARG A 152 -14.26 -2.53 3.33
CA ARG A 152 -15.67 -2.71 3.72
C ARG A 152 -16.48 -3.54 2.71
N GLN A 153 -16.10 -3.51 1.44
CA GLN A 153 -16.87 -4.10 0.35
C GLN A 153 -15.98 -4.95 -0.55
N ALA A 154 -16.28 -6.25 -0.63
CA ALA A 154 -15.50 -7.18 -1.45
C ALA A 154 -15.55 -6.83 -2.95
N SER A 155 -16.67 -6.33 -3.44
CA SER A 155 -16.85 -5.87 -4.82
C SER A 155 -15.94 -4.69 -5.19
N ALA A 156 -15.59 -3.83 -4.22
CA ALA A 156 -14.72 -2.67 -4.43
C ALA A 156 -13.22 -3.03 -4.54
N ARG A 157 -12.83 -4.28 -4.23
CA ARG A 157 -11.41 -4.70 -4.24
C ARG A 157 -10.77 -4.65 -5.62
N VAL A 158 -11.53 -4.93 -6.68
CA VAL A 158 -11.03 -4.83 -8.07
C VAL A 158 -10.65 -3.38 -8.39
N ALA A 159 -11.56 -2.44 -8.14
CA ALA A 159 -11.32 -1.01 -8.38
C ALA A 159 -10.13 -0.49 -7.55
N PHE A 160 -10.03 -0.90 -6.27
CA PHE A 160 -8.88 -0.55 -5.44
C PHE A 160 -7.55 -1.08 -6.00
N ARG A 161 -7.51 -2.32 -6.51
CA ARG A 161 -6.28 -2.87 -7.12
C ARG A 161 -5.80 -2.03 -8.30
N HIS A 162 -6.68 -1.69 -9.25
CA HIS A 162 -6.30 -0.82 -10.37
C HIS A 162 -5.84 0.55 -9.88
N THR A 163 -6.63 1.19 -9.02
CA THR A 163 -6.29 2.51 -8.44
C THR A 163 -4.93 2.48 -7.75
N PHE A 164 -4.63 1.43 -6.98
CA PHE A 164 -3.35 1.27 -6.29
C PHE A 164 -2.18 1.14 -7.26
N LEU A 165 -2.31 0.32 -8.30
CA LEU A 165 -1.22 0.10 -9.27
C LEU A 165 -0.84 1.38 -10.02
N GLU A 166 -1.82 2.26 -10.29
CA GLU A 166 -1.62 3.52 -11.02
C GLU A 166 -1.21 4.69 -10.10
N SER A 167 -1.63 4.67 -8.84
CA SER A 167 -1.38 5.76 -7.89
C SER A 167 0.08 5.81 -7.43
N GLN A 168 0.53 7.01 -7.08
CA GLN A 168 1.81 7.21 -6.40
C GLN A 168 1.73 6.75 -4.94
N VAL A 169 2.68 5.93 -4.52
CA VAL A 169 2.83 5.37 -3.17
C VAL A 169 4.24 5.64 -2.65
N ALA A 170 4.43 5.49 -1.35
CA ALA A 170 5.75 5.57 -0.72
C ALA A 170 6.22 4.17 -0.32
N LEU A 171 7.33 3.72 -0.92
CA LEU A 171 8.00 2.47 -0.55
C LEU A 171 9.10 2.76 0.48
N ALA A 172 9.08 2.07 1.62
CA ALA A 172 10.14 2.17 2.61
C ALA A 172 11.44 1.54 2.06
N THR A 173 12.56 2.23 2.23
CA THR A 173 13.87 1.79 1.70
C THR A 173 14.97 1.89 2.77
N VAL A 174 16.09 1.23 2.53
CA VAL A 174 17.22 1.22 3.47
C VAL A 174 17.99 2.55 3.49
N SER A 175 18.00 3.28 2.39
CA SER A 175 18.65 4.59 2.21
C SER A 175 17.86 5.46 1.22
N ALA A 176 18.20 6.74 1.11
CA ALA A 176 17.54 7.68 0.20
C ALA A 176 18.04 7.57 -1.26
N ASP A 177 18.97 6.67 -1.55
CA ASP A 177 19.51 6.49 -2.90
C ASP A 177 18.42 6.01 -3.85
N ALA A 178 18.44 6.47 -5.11
CA ALA A 178 17.42 6.11 -6.12
C ALA A 178 17.30 4.59 -6.37
N ASN A 179 18.37 3.84 -6.10
CA ASN A 179 18.40 2.38 -6.26
C ASN A 179 18.49 1.61 -4.94
N ALA A 180 18.18 2.25 -3.80
CA ALA A 180 18.20 1.61 -2.50
C ALA A 180 17.31 0.36 -2.44
N ALA A 181 17.76 -0.67 -1.73
CA ALA A 181 16.95 -1.85 -1.49
C ALA A 181 15.69 -1.50 -0.68
N PRO A 182 14.55 -2.19 -0.91
CA PRO A 182 13.39 -2.12 -0.05
C PRO A 182 13.77 -2.40 1.41
N ARG A 183 13.15 -1.69 2.34
CA ARG A 183 13.39 -1.90 3.77
C ARG A 183 12.57 -3.07 4.26
N GLU A 184 13.26 -4.08 4.77
CA GLU A 184 12.64 -5.21 5.46
C GLU A 184 12.61 -4.94 6.97
N ILE A 185 11.47 -5.19 7.60
CA ILE A 185 11.32 -5.16 9.06
C ILE A 185 11.00 -6.55 9.59
N ARG A 186 11.55 -6.89 10.76
CA ARG A 186 11.23 -8.15 11.43
C ARG A 186 9.95 -8.00 12.23
N LEU A 187 8.96 -8.85 11.97
CA LEU A 187 7.68 -8.90 12.69
C LEU A 187 7.69 -9.95 13.82
N GLY A 188 8.87 -10.23 14.38
CA GLY A 188 9.10 -11.32 15.32
C GLY A 188 9.26 -12.67 14.62
N PRO A 189 8.73 -13.79 15.16
CA PRO A 189 8.85 -15.10 14.52
C PRO A 189 8.09 -15.22 13.19
N GLY A 190 7.25 -14.23 12.87
CA GLY A 190 6.48 -14.16 11.63
C GLY A 190 7.27 -13.74 10.38
N GLY A 191 8.58 -13.52 10.51
CA GLY A 191 9.47 -13.25 9.38
C GLY A 191 9.68 -11.76 9.10
N GLU A 192 10.15 -11.49 7.88
CA GLU A 192 10.50 -10.17 7.38
C GLU A 192 9.40 -9.64 6.47
N ALA A 193 9.15 -8.32 6.52
CA ALA A 193 8.14 -7.67 5.71
C ALA A 193 8.64 -6.35 5.12
N CYS A 194 8.27 -6.10 3.86
CA CYS A 194 8.44 -4.81 3.20
C CYS A 194 7.22 -3.92 3.49
N LEU A 195 7.44 -2.59 3.53
CA LEU A 195 6.40 -1.62 3.86
C LEU A 195 6.10 -0.69 2.69
N ILE A 196 4.81 -0.57 2.35
CA ILE A 196 4.29 0.44 1.44
C ILE A 196 3.29 1.33 2.20
N PHE A 197 3.30 2.62 1.88
CA PHE A 197 2.31 3.58 2.37
C PHE A 197 1.55 4.20 1.21
N THR A 198 0.25 4.42 1.39
CA THR A 198 -0.63 5.01 0.37
C THR A 198 -0.32 6.48 0.06
N SER A 199 0.56 7.14 0.82
CA SER A 199 1.07 8.47 0.53
C SER A 199 2.35 8.78 1.31
N ASP A 200 3.11 9.79 0.87
CA ASP A 200 4.27 10.31 1.62
C ASP A 200 3.90 10.82 3.00
N ALA A 201 2.73 11.46 3.12
CA ALA A 201 2.22 11.97 4.38
C ALA A 201 2.03 10.83 5.41
N ARG A 202 1.51 9.66 4.97
CA ARG A 202 1.40 8.48 5.84
C ARG A 202 2.75 7.90 6.21
N ALA A 203 3.67 7.81 5.26
CA ALA A 203 5.03 7.37 5.56
C ALA A 203 5.70 8.29 6.60
N THR A 204 5.55 9.61 6.47
CA THR A 204 6.04 10.61 7.42
C THR A 204 5.38 10.45 8.80
N GLN A 205 4.07 10.24 8.84
CA GLN A 205 3.32 10.04 10.09
C GLN A 205 3.80 8.82 10.88
N ILE A 206 4.09 7.71 10.18
CA ILE A 206 4.42 6.43 10.81
C ILE A 206 5.92 6.26 11.06
N MET A 207 6.77 6.63 10.09
CA MET A 207 8.21 6.41 10.15
C MET A 207 9.00 7.66 10.56
N GLY A 208 8.38 8.84 10.52
CA GLY A 208 9.02 10.13 10.73
C GLY A 208 9.51 10.80 9.45
N PRO A 209 9.72 12.12 9.45
CA PRO A 209 10.03 12.90 8.25
C PRO A 209 11.35 12.49 7.58
N ASN A 210 12.34 12.06 8.38
CA ASN A 210 13.69 11.72 7.92
C ASN A 210 13.84 10.25 7.49
N ALA A 211 12.78 9.45 7.54
CA ALA A 211 12.88 8.03 7.23
C ALA A 211 13.05 7.80 5.73
N PRO A 212 14.04 6.98 5.28
CA PRO A 212 14.28 6.77 3.87
C PRO A 212 13.12 6.06 3.17
N ARG A 213 12.70 6.62 2.05
CA ARG A 213 11.58 6.15 1.24
C ARG A 213 11.70 6.67 -0.19
N GLN A 214 11.06 5.97 -1.12
CA GLN A 214 10.98 6.37 -2.51
C GLN A 214 9.52 6.52 -2.92
N LEU A 215 9.20 7.60 -3.63
CA LEU A 215 7.89 7.79 -4.25
C LEU A 215 7.89 7.19 -5.65
N MET A 216 6.98 6.28 -5.91
CA MET A 216 6.83 5.58 -7.19
C MET A 216 5.39 5.12 -7.38
N THR A 217 5.03 4.59 -8.55
CA THR A 217 3.70 3.99 -8.73
C THR A 217 3.57 2.70 -7.90
N GLY A 218 2.33 2.34 -7.51
CA GLY A 218 2.09 1.09 -6.79
C GLY A 218 2.57 -0.14 -7.57
N ARG A 219 2.45 -0.13 -8.90
CA ARG A 219 3.02 -1.19 -9.76
C ARG A 219 4.54 -1.28 -9.61
N GLN A 220 5.26 -0.17 -9.77
CA GLN A 220 6.72 -0.15 -9.63
C GLN A 220 7.16 -0.63 -8.24
N ALA A 221 6.43 -0.24 -7.19
CA ALA A 221 6.70 -0.69 -5.83
C ALA A 221 6.56 -2.21 -5.68
N LEU A 222 5.46 -2.79 -6.17
CA LEU A 222 5.21 -4.23 -6.13
C LEU A 222 6.19 -5.03 -6.99
N GLU A 223 6.56 -4.54 -8.17
CA GLU A 223 7.58 -5.15 -9.02
C GLU A 223 8.95 -5.16 -8.35
N ARG A 224 9.32 -4.08 -7.67
CA ARG A 224 10.61 -3.95 -6.97
C ARG A 224 10.73 -4.90 -5.76
N ILE A 225 9.62 -5.19 -5.09
CA ILE A 225 9.56 -6.10 -3.94
C ILE A 225 9.07 -7.50 -4.32
N ARG A 226 9.02 -7.82 -5.62
CA ARG A 226 8.63 -9.13 -6.10
C ARG A 226 9.57 -10.21 -5.53
N GLY A 227 9.00 -11.26 -4.97
CA GLY A 227 9.75 -12.31 -4.26
C GLY A 227 9.93 -12.05 -2.76
N ALA A 228 9.55 -10.88 -2.24
CA ALA A 228 9.46 -10.67 -0.80
C ALA A 228 8.43 -11.65 -0.18
N PRO A 229 8.70 -12.17 1.03
CA PRO A 229 7.79 -13.12 1.68
C PRO A 229 6.49 -12.45 2.13
N LEU A 230 6.56 -11.18 2.52
CA LEU A 230 5.41 -10.42 3.03
C LEU A 230 5.55 -8.93 2.71
N VAL A 231 4.45 -8.30 2.32
CA VAL A 231 4.32 -6.86 2.13
C VAL A 231 3.15 -6.36 2.97
N ILE A 232 3.36 -5.26 3.68
CA ILE A 232 2.33 -4.60 4.47
C ILE A 232 2.10 -3.20 3.92
N ILE A 233 0.84 -2.91 3.60
CA ILE A 233 0.36 -1.60 3.18
C ILE A 233 -0.30 -0.92 4.38
N ASN A 234 0.20 0.28 4.73
CA ASN A 234 -0.26 1.10 5.85
C ASN A 234 -0.16 0.40 7.21
N ILE A 235 1.04 -0.08 7.55
CA ILE A 235 1.30 -0.68 8.88
C ILE A 235 0.89 0.26 10.02
N ASN A 236 0.34 -0.31 11.10
CA ASN A 236 -0.18 0.40 12.28
C ASN A 236 -1.36 1.35 12.01
N MET A 237 -1.98 1.28 10.83
CA MET A 237 -3.21 1.99 10.51
C MET A 237 -4.40 1.04 10.41
N ASP A 238 -5.60 1.61 10.43
CA ASP A 238 -6.86 0.92 10.09
C ASP A 238 -7.56 1.64 8.92
N PRO A 239 -7.88 0.94 7.81
CA PRO A 239 -7.49 -0.45 7.50
C PRO A 239 -6.01 -0.58 7.14
N TYR A 240 -5.50 -1.82 7.14
CA TYR A 240 -4.18 -2.21 6.60
C TYR A 240 -4.33 -3.47 5.75
N LEU A 241 -3.39 -3.71 4.84
CA LEU A 241 -3.40 -4.88 3.96
C LEU A 241 -2.07 -5.60 4.00
N THR A 242 -2.14 -6.92 4.14
CA THR A 242 -0.99 -7.82 4.03
C THR A 242 -1.08 -8.58 2.71
N LEU A 243 0.01 -8.59 1.95
CA LEU A 243 0.16 -9.38 0.73
C LEU A 243 1.32 -10.35 0.92
N ASP A 244 1.06 -11.64 0.76
CA ASP A 244 2.10 -12.64 0.60
C ASP A 244 2.57 -12.69 -0.85
N THR A 245 3.53 -13.56 -1.17
CA THR A 245 4.06 -13.69 -2.53
C THR A 245 2.95 -13.94 -3.56
N ALA A 246 1.96 -14.79 -3.26
CA ALA A 246 0.85 -15.05 -4.16
C ALA A 246 -0.07 -13.82 -4.34
N GLY A 247 -0.33 -13.09 -3.25
CA GLY A 247 -1.09 -11.85 -3.26
C GLY A 247 -0.43 -10.74 -4.08
N ILE A 248 0.91 -10.64 -4.06
CA ILE A 248 1.67 -9.71 -4.90
C ILE A 248 1.49 -10.05 -6.38
N GLU A 249 1.67 -11.32 -6.75
CA GLU A 249 1.49 -11.78 -8.13
C GLU A 249 0.05 -11.56 -8.63
N ALA A 250 -0.94 -11.85 -7.79
CA ALA A 250 -2.35 -11.62 -8.11
C ALA A 250 -2.66 -10.13 -8.27
N PHE A 251 -2.02 -9.24 -7.51
CA PHE A 251 -2.14 -7.80 -7.67
C PHE A 251 -1.60 -7.35 -9.01
N LEU A 252 -0.39 -7.77 -9.36
CA LEU A 252 0.28 -7.40 -10.62
C LEU A 252 -0.45 -7.95 -11.85
N ALA A 253 -1.04 -9.14 -11.74
CA ALA A 253 -1.79 -9.79 -12.83
C ALA A 253 -3.17 -9.18 -13.10
N ALA A 254 -3.77 -8.47 -12.12
CA ALA A 254 -5.13 -7.95 -12.22
C ALA A 254 -5.33 -6.94 -13.37
N ASP A 255 -4.25 -6.29 -13.81
CA ASP A 255 -4.29 -5.29 -14.87
C ASP A 255 -4.09 -5.87 -16.27
N SER A 256 -3.57 -7.11 -16.36
CA SER A 256 -3.39 -7.81 -17.64
C SER A 256 -4.70 -8.37 -18.21
N ALA A 257 -5.78 -8.35 -17.43
CA ALA A 257 -7.10 -8.74 -17.92
C ALA A 257 -7.68 -7.59 -18.76
N PRO A 258 -7.97 -7.80 -20.05
CA PRO A 258 -8.59 -6.76 -20.87
C PRO A 258 -9.89 -6.28 -20.20
N PRO A 259 -10.19 -4.97 -20.20
CA PRO A 259 -11.45 -4.48 -19.67
C PRO A 259 -12.54 -5.27 -20.38
N ALA A 260 -13.39 -5.96 -19.61
CA ALA A 260 -14.53 -6.64 -20.17
C ALA A 260 -15.35 -5.56 -20.87
N THR A 261 -15.20 -5.44 -22.20
CA THR A 261 -15.98 -4.54 -23.02
C THR A 261 -17.41 -4.87 -22.69
N HIS A 262 -18.08 -3.96 -21.98
CA HIS A 262 -19.51 -4.03 -21.79
C HIS A 262 -20.10 -4.07 -23.19
N SER A 263 -20.51 -5.28 -23.58
CA SER A 263 -21.15 -5.54 -24.85
C SER A 263 -22.38 -4.65 -24.87
N ALA A 264 -22.28 -3.54 -25.60
CA ALA A 264 -23.41 -2.67 -25.89
C ALA A 264 -24.43 -3.56 -26.59
N GLY A 265 -25.45 -3.98 -25.84
CA GLY A 265 -26.48 -4.87 -26.35
C GLY A 265 -27.15 -4.29 -27.60
N PRO A 266 -27.66 -5.14 -28.49
CA PRO A 266 -28.15 -4.71 -29.79
C PRO A 266 -29.32 -3.74 -29.61
N SER A 267 -29.23 -2.59 -30.26
CA SER A 267 -30.39 -1.73 -30.48
C SER A 267 -31.42 -2.53 -31.28
N GLN A 268 -32.63 -2.66 -30.73
CA GLN A 268 -33.79 -3.18 -31.45
C GLN A 268 -34.43 -2.08 -32.29
#